data_AF-A0A937USF5-F1
#
_entry.id   AF-A0A937USF5-F1
#
_cell.length_a   1.000
_cell.length_b   1.000
_cell.length_c   1.000
_cell.angle_alpha   90.00
_cell.angle_beta   90.00
_cell.angle_gamma   90.00
#
_symmetry.space_group_name_H-M   'P 1'
#
loop_
_entity.id
_entity.type
_entity.pdbx_description
1 polymer ?
#
loop_
_entity_poly.entity_id
_entity_poly.type
_entity_poly.pdbx_seq_one_letter_code
_entity_poly.pdbx_strand_id
1 'polypeptide(L)'
;MSPPTPPGAARRGAADAVRRAAGRAGPVLDRLDDVAVPVAGQGLEVVVGAAAAASRVVTAHLLRLALRTRLISAPAAAAGGGEASEASNPAGAPSTGRAVLERGARIAVLGLVAMIMLSATAAMLPGLDGHPRRDHPPADPPAGLAPGGGAPETGAGGELPLVTIGPGQDGATADYLAAADLTLTGLAADAPTADLLAVVSLTGYREPLDLYSMLRLYRVTQVFFAVPGSGEVYQASIHDPEDVKTAFDARATAAAARAVSAVDAATQASSRAEADALRGYCACLFAAVVRAPAGRLVELRHDPTVRVVDVAPPGTYEHAARFIPVRPDQP
;
A
#
# COMPACT_ATOMS: atom_id res chain seq x y z
N MET A 1 -58.45 17.54 -49.76
CA MET A 1 -57.89 16.37 -49.05
C MET A 1 -56.38 16.46 -49.15
N SER A 2 -55.72 16.80 -48.04
CA SER A 2 -54.26 16.92 -47.95
C SER A 2 -53.71 15.74 -47.15
N PRO A 3 -52.58 15.13 -47.55
CA PRO A 3 -52.05 13.95 -46.88
C PRO A 3 -51.37 14.31 -45.55
N PRO A 4 -51.34 13.39 -44.57
CA PRO A 4 -50.73 13.62 -43.27
C PRO A 4 -49.20 13.56 -43.31
N THR A 5 -48.57 14.51 -42.62
CA THR A 5 -47.11 14.66 -42.47
C THR A 5 -46.54 13.65 -41.46
N PRO A 6 -45.45 12.92 -41.76
CA PRO A 6 -44.89 11.92 -40.86
C PRO A 6 -44.11 12.53 -39.67
N PRO A 7 -44.27 12.00 -38.44
CA PRO A 7 -43.60 12.49 -37.24
C PRO A 7 -42.20 11.88 -37.10
N GLY A 8 -41.19 12.49 -37.73
CA GLY A 8 -39.82 11.97 -37.62
C GLY A 8 -38.67 12.91 -37.98
N ALA A 9 -38.95 14.07 -38.60
CA ALA A 9 -37.89 14.95 -39.10
C ALA A 9 -37.18 15.76 -37.99
N ALA A 10 -37.88 16.14 -36.92
CA ALA A 10 -37.32 17.03 -35.90
C ALA A 10 -36.28 16.36 -34.97
N ARG A 11 -36.38 15.06 -34.71
CA ARG A 11 -35.46 14.36 -33.78
C ARG A 11 -34.09 14.03 -34.39
N ARG A 12 -33.98 13.88 -35.71
CA ARG A 12 -32.69 13.58 -36.37
C ARG A 12 -31.77 14.81 -36.41
N GLY A 13 -32.33 16.01 -36.57
CA GLY A 13 -31.54 17.25 -36.60
C GLY A 13 -30.82 17.56 -35.28
N ALA A 14 -31.41 17.21 -34.14
CA ALA A 14 -30.80 17.45 -32.83
C ALA A 14 -29.59 16.54 -32.57
N ALA A 15 -29.64 15.26 -32.97
CA ALA A 15 -28.52 14.33 -32.81
C ALA A 15 -27.31 14.72 -33.68
N ASP A 16 -27.56 15.19 -34.91
CA ASP A 16 -26.51 15.66 -35.81
C ASP A 16 -25.90 17.01 -35.39
N ALA A 17 -26.64 17.83 -34.62
CA ALA A 17 -26.12 19.06 -34.04
C ALA A 17 -25.15 18.77 -32.88
N VAL A 18 -25.50 17.84 -31.99
CA VAL A 18 -24.66 17.44 -30.85
C VAL A 18 -23.37 16.77 -31.32
N ARG A 19 -23.43 15.89 -32.32
CA ARG A 19 -22.23 15.22 -32.87
C ARG A 19 -21.25 16.20 -33.53
N ARG A 20 -21.76 17.27 -34.15
CA ARG A 20 -20.95 18.35 -34.74
C ARG A 20 -20.40 19.35 -33.71
N ALA A 21 -21.03 19.46 -32.54
CA ALA A 21 -20.49 20.22 -31.42
C ALA A 21 -19.37 19.44 -30.72
N ALA A 22 -19.54 18.13 -30.51
CA ALA A 22 -18.52 17.27 -29.91
C ALA A 22 -17.24 17.18 -30.75
N GLY A 23 -17.36 17.11 -32.09
CA GLY A 23 -16.21 17.08 -32.98
C GLY A 23 -15.39 18.38 -33.04
N ARG A 24 -15.90 19.51 -32.52
CA ARG A 24 -15.19 20.79 -32.48
C ARG A 24 -14.48 21.06 -31.14
N ALA A 25 -14.80 20.31 -30.09
CA ALA A 25 -14.23 20.52 -28.76
C ALA A 25 -12.88 19.80 -28.54
N GLY A 26 -12.64 18.68 -29.23
CA GLY A 26 -11.41 17.87 -29.08
C GLY A 26 -10.11 18.67 -29.28
N PRO A 27 -9.93 19.42 -30.38
CA PRO A 27 -8.69 20.15 -30.64
C PRO A 27 -8.41 21.32 -29.68
N VAL A 28 -9.42 21.80 -28.96
CA VAL A 28 -9.28 22.89 -27.99
C VAL A 28 -8.82 22.34 -26.64
N LEU A 29 -9.24 21.12 -26.29
CA LEU A 29 -8.81 20.42 -25.08
C LEU A 29 -7.37 19.94 -25.20
N ASP A 30 -6.98 19.39 -26.36
CA ASP A 30 -5.59 18.98 -26.61
C ASP A 30 -4.62 20.18 -26.50
N ARG A 31 -5.03 21.36 -26.98
CA ARG A 31 -4.22 22.59 -26.86
C ARG A 31 -4.12 23.14 -25.45
N LEU A 32 -5.10 22.88 -24.59
CA LEU A 32 -5.06 23.27 -23.18
C LEU A 32 -4.13 22.35 -22.39
N ASP A 33 -4.07 21.07 -22.76
CA ASP A 33 -3.19 20.08 -22.12
C ASP A 33 -1.71 20.34 -22.47
N ASP A 34 -1.41 20.65 -23.73
CA ASP A 34 -0.03 20.96 -24.18
C ASP A 34 0.58 22.23 -23.54
N VAL A 35 -0.27 23.16 -23.07
CA VAL A 35 0.17 24.44 -22.49
C VAL A 35 0.18 24.41 -20.96
N ALA A 36 -0.69 23.63 -20.32
CA ALA A 36 -0.78 23.57 -18.86
C ALA A 36 0.28 22.66 -18.21
N VAL A 37 0.65 21.57 -18.88
CA VAL A 37 1.56 20.54 -18.32
C VAL A 37 3.01 21.03 -18.11
N PRO A 38 3.63 21.84 -18.99
CA PRO A 38 5.01 22.31 -18.77
C PRO A 38 5.13 23.35 -17.64
N VAL A 39 4.09 24.16 -17.42
CA VAL A 39 4.11 25.28 -16.47
C VAL A 39 3.93 24.79 -15.03
N ALA A 40 3.16 23.71 -14.82
CA ALA A 40 3.02 23.08 -13.51
C ALA A 40 4.30 22.35 -13.05
N GLY A 41 5.10 21.83 -13.98
CA GLY A 41 6.38 21.16 -13.68
C GLY A 41 7.45 22.10 -13.11
N GLN A 42 7.53 23.33 -13.62
CA GLN A 42 8.52 24.31 -13.17
C GLN A 42 8.20 24.92 -11.79
N GLY A 43 6.93 24.92 -11.38
CA GLY A 43 6.53 25.36 -10.04
C GLY A 43 6.92 24.39 -8.92
N LEU A 44 6.99 23.08 -9.24
CA LEU A 44 7.26 22.02 -8.26
C LEU A 44 8.76 21.93 -7.90
N GLU A 45 9.66 22.18 -8.85
CA GLU A 45 11.11 22.19 -8.56
C GLU A 45 11.51 23.32 -7.61
N VAL A 46 10.84 24.48 -7.69
CA VAL A 46 11.10 25.62 -6.77
C VAL A 46 10.62 25.31 -5.35
N VAL A 47 9.51 24.57 -5.20
CA VAL A 47 8.98 24.17 -3.88
C VAL A 47 9.84 23.07 -3.25
N VAL A 48 10.33 22.11 -4.05
CA VAL A 48 11.24 21.05 -3.57
C VAL A 48 12.60 21.64 -3.17
N GLY A 49 13.12 22.63 -3.91
CA GLY A 49 14.33 23.37 -3.54
C GLY A 49 14.17 24.16 -2.24
N ALA A 50 13.02 24.81 -2.03
CA ALA A 50 12.71 25.56 -0.81
C ALA A 50 12.56 24.65 0.43
N ALA A 51 11.97 23.46 0.26
CA ALA A 51 11.84 22.46 1.33
C ALA A 51 13.20 21.89 1.75
N ALA A 52 14.11 21.64 0.79
CA ALA A 52 15.47 21.19 1.06
C ALA A 52 16.31 22.27 1.80
N ALA A 53 16.08 23.55 1.52
CA ALA A 53 16.73 24.65 2.22
C ALA A 53 16.20 24.82 3.66
N ALA A 54 14.89 24.68 3.89
CA ALA A 54 14.29 24.74 5.22
C ALA A 54 14.80 23.60 6.13
N SER A 55 14.99 22.40 5.58
CA SER A 55 15.55 21.25 6.30
C SER A 55 16.95 21.52 6.86
N ARG A 56 17.82 22.20 6.10
CA ARG A 56 19.20 22.55 6.53
C ARG A 56 19.23 23.58 7.66
N VAL A 57 18.30 24.54 7.64
CA VAL A 57 18.21 25.56 8.70
C VAL A 57 17.77 24.92 10.02
N VAL A 58 16.82 23.98 9.97
CA VAL A 58 16.33 23.26 11.15
C VAL A 58 17.41 22.34 11.72
N THR A 59 18.13 21.59 10.88
CA THR A 59 19.25 20.73 11.35
C THR A 59 20.38 21.54 11.97
N ALA A 60 20.74 22.70 11.39
CA ALA A 60 21.73 23.59 11.98
C ALA A 60 21.29 24.18 13.34
N HIS A 61 20.01 24.51 13.48
CA HIS A 61 19.46 25.04 14.73
C HIS A 61 19.41 23.99 15.84
N LEU A 62 19.10 22.74 15.49
CA LEU A 62 19.12 21.60 16.41
C LEU A 62 20.55 21.23 16.84
N LEU A 63 21.51 21.26 15.91
CA LEU A 63 22.94 21.05 16.23
C LEU A 63 23.48 22.13 17.19
N ARG A 64 23.12 23.40 16.98
CA ARG A 64 23.46 24.48 17.92
C ARG A 64 22.83 24.28 19.29
N LEU A 65 21.58 23.81 19.37
CA LEU A 65 20.92 23.50 20.64
C LEU A 65 21.60 22.33 21.36
N ALA A 66 21.95 21.26 20.64
CA ALA A 66 22.64 20.09 21.19
C ALA A 66 24.05 20.41 21.69
N LEU A 67 24.77 21.32 21.03
CA LEU A 67 26.08 21.80 21.50
C LEU A 67 25.95 22.70 22.73
N ARG A 68 24.89 23.52 22.80
CA ARG A 68 24.66 24.43 23.93
C ARG A 68 24.26 23.69 25.20
N THR A 69 23.51 22.59 25.10
CA THR A 69 23.15 21.75 26.24
C THR A 69 24.34 20.92 26.75
N ARG A 70 25.25 20.48 25.87
CA ARG A 70 26.47 19.77 26.28
C ARG A 70 27.49 20.64 27.04
N LEU A 71 27.48 21.95 26.86
CA LEU A 71 28.39 22.86 27.57
C LEU A 71 27.89 23.25 28.97
N ILE A 72 26.65 22.95 29.33
CA ILE A 72 26.05 23.31 30.63
C ILE A 72 26.13 22.14 31.64
N SER A 73 26.49 20.93 31.18
CA SER A 73 26.61 19.75 32.06
C SER A 73 28.04 19.20 32.07
N ALA A 74 28.93 19.90 32.76
CA ALA A 74 30.17 19.32 33.26
C ALA A 74 29.94 18.86 34.72
N PRO A 75 30.21 17.58 35.07
CA PRO A 75 30.09 17.12 36.44
C PRO A 75 31.34 17.52 37.25
N ALA A 76 31.13 18.34 38.28
CA ALA A 76 32.07 18.51 39.39
C ALA A 76 31.79 17.43 40.42
N ALA A 77 32.71 16.49 40.60
CA ALA A 77 32.72 15.60 41.76
C ALA A 77 34.12 15.04 42.04
N ALA A 78 34.73 15.47 43.14
CA ALA A 78 35.45 14.59 44.08
C ALA A 78 35.77 15.33 45.40
N ALA A 79 35.52 14.61 46.50
CA ALA A 79 35.91 14.84 47.91
C ALA A 79 35.12 15.92 48.67
N GLY A 80 34.52 15.65 49.84
CA GLY A 80 34.48 14.47 50.70
C GLY A 80 34.00 14.88 52.11
N GLY A 81 33.45 13.91 52.85
CA GLY A 81 33.41 13.91 54.32
C GLY A 81 32.18 14.53 55.01
N GLY A 82 31.73 13.84 56.07
CA GLY A 82 31.02 14.49 57.18
C GLY A 82 29.75 13.77 57.64
N GLU A 83 29.80 13.25 58.86
CA GLU A 83 28.83 12.40 59.55
C GLU A 83 27.55 13.11 60.07
N ALA A 84 26.54 12.28 60.33
CA ALA A 84 25.52 12.32 61.39
C ALA A 84 24.69 13.59 61.67
N SER A 85 23.36 13.49 61.47
CA SER A 85 22.37 13.72 62.54
C SER A 85 20.94 13.37 62.14
N GLU A 86 20.23 12.93 63.17
CA GLU A 86 18.86 12.44 63.31
C GLU A 86 17.83 13.59 63.33
N ALA A 87 16.65 13.42 62.70
CA ALA A 87 15.33 13.90 63.16
C ALA A 87 14.24 13.89 62.04
N SER A 88 13.16 13.16 62.33
CA SER A 88 11.74 13.56 62.16
C SER A 88 11.13 13.92 60.78
N ASN A 89 10.12 13.11 60.41
CA ASN A 89 9.01 13.25 59.44
C ASN A 89 8.33 14.65 59.33
N PRO A 90 7.45 14.97 58.33
CA PRO A 90 6.65 14.06 57.49
C PRO A 90 6.45 14.41 55.98
N ALA A 91 5.97 13.41 55.23
CA ALA A 91 5.03 13.47 54.10
C ALA A 91 5.22 14.60 53.04
N GLY A 92 6.11 14.36 52.08
CA GLY A 92 6.16 15.10 50.82
C GLY A 92 5.21 14.50 49.78
N ALA A 93 4.28 15.32 49.28
CA ALA A 93 3.41 15.00 48.15
C ALA A 93 4.23 14.63 46.89
N PRO A 94 3.74 13.70 46.04
CA PRO A 94 4.44 13.32 44.81
C PRO A 94 4.45 14.50 43.84
N SER A 95 5.64 14.97 43.50
CA SER A 95 5.86 16.01 42.50
C SER A 95 5.48 15.51 41.11
N THR A 96 4.35 16.00 40.60
CA THR A 96 3.80 15.74 39.25
C THR A 96 4.76 16.09 38.11
N GLY A 97 5.83 16.85 38.38
CA GLY A 97 6.85 17.18 37.38
C GLY A 97 7.73 16.01 36.94
N ARG A 98 7.94 14.99 37.79
CA ARG A 98 8.88 13.90 37.45
C ARG A 98 8.27 12.89 36.46
N ALA A 99 6.96 12.64 36.55
CA ALA A 99 6.25 11.74 35.66
C ALA A 99 6.10 12.29 34.22
N VAL A 100 6.01 13.61 34.07
CA VAL A 100 5.91 14.27 32.75
C VAL A 100 7.27 14.28 32.04
N LEU A 101 8.36 14.50 32.78
CA LEU A 101 9.71 14.45 32.21
C LEU A 101 10.08 13.03 31.74
N GLU A 102 9.64 12.01 32.48
CA GLU A 102 9.92 10.61 32.13
C GLU A 102 9.14 10.16 30.88
N ARG A 103 7.89 10.62 30.70
CA ARG A 103 7.13 10.39 29.45
C ARG A 103 7.74 11.13 28.26
N GLY A 104 8.20 12.37 28.44
CA GLY A 104 8.86 13.14 27.38
C GLY A 104 10.17 12.50 26.91
N ALA A 105 10.96 11.96 27.83
CA ALA A 105 12.21 11.28 27.52
C ALA A 105 11.99 9.98 26.71
N ARG A 106 10.95 9.19 27.04
CA ARG A 106 10.64 7.94 26.32
C ARG A 106 10.20 8.20 24.87
N ILE A 107 9.43 9.26 24.63
CA ILE A 107 9.00 9.65 23.27
C ILE A 107 10.20 10.14 22.44
N ALA A 108 11.10 10.91 23.04
CA ALA A 108 12.32 11.37 22.36
C ALA A 108 13.27 10.23 22.00
N VAL A 109 13.42 9.23 22.88
CA VAL A 109 14.25 8.04 22.62
C VAL A 109 13.64 7.18 21.51
N LEU A 110 12.32 6.99 21.48
CA LEU A 110 11.64 6.25 20.42
C LEU A 110 11.79 6.93 19.05
N GLY A 111 11.68 8.27 19.00
CA GLY A 111 11.91 9.03 17.77
C GLY A 111 13.36 8.93 17.25
N LEU A 112 14.35 8.90 18.15
CA LEU A 112 15.76 8.73 17.80
C LEU A 112 16.05 7.32 17.25
N VAL A 113 15.50 6.27 17.89
CA VAL A 113 15.69 4.88 17.44
C VAL A 113 15.07 4.67 16.07
N ALA A 114 13.88 5.24 15.80
CA ALA A 114 13.26 5.21 14.48
C ALA A 114 14.13 5.91 13.42
N MET A 115 14.72 7.06 13.73
CA MET A 115 15.64 7.77 12.83
C MET A 115 16.95 7.01 12.55
N ILE A 116 17.51 6.30 13.55
CA ILE A 116 18.73 5.49 13.37
C ILE A 116 18.43 4.27 12.49
N MET A 117 17.30 3.60 12.72
CA MET A 117 16.90 2.45 11.88
C MET A 117 16.65 2.86 10.42
N LEU A 118 16.06 4.04 10.19
CA LEU A 118 15.83 4.58 8.85
C LEU A 118 17.14 4.98 8.13
N SER A 119 18.20 5.26 8.89
CA SER A 119 19.52 5.62 8.33
C SER A 119 20.37 4.40 7.94
N ALA A 120 20.11 3.23 8.56
CA ALA A 120 20.89 2.01 8.29
C ALA A 120 20.52 1.35 6.95
N THR A 121 19.31 1.54 6.44
CA THR A 121 18.85 0.94 5.17
C THR A 121 19.38 1.66 3.93
N ALA A 122 19.93 2.88 4.06
CA ALA A 122 20.51 3.63 2.93
C ALA A 122 21.97 3.27 2.62
N ALA A 123 22.66 2.52 3.49
CA ALA A 123 24.09 2.27 3.37
C ALA A 123 24.47 0.87 2.81
N MET A 124 23.50 0.02 2.47
CA MET A 124 23.75 -1.34 1.96
C MET A 124 23.36 -1.51 0.49
N LEU A 125 23.77 -0.56 -0.37
CA LEU A 125 23.88 -0.79 -1.82
C LEU A 125 25.37 -0.97 -2.17
N PRO A 126 25.85 -2.21 -2.40
CA PRO A 126 27.19 -2.45 -2.91
C PRO A 126 27.32 -1.97 -4.35
N GLY A 127 28.36 -1.17 -4.61
CA GLY A 127 28.75 -0.72 -5.95
C GLY A 127 29.27 -1.84 -6.84
N LEU A 128 29.06 -1.66 -8.15
CA LEU A 128 29.66 -2.45 -9.22
C LEU A 128 30.31 -1.47 -10.21
N ASP A 129 31.60 -1.22 -10.01
CA ASP A 129 32.51 -0.67 -11.03
C ASP A 129 33.54 -1.75 -11.39
N GLY A 130 33.68 -2.03 -12.68
CA GLY A 130 34.62 -3.01 -13.22
C GLY A 130 34.66 -3.04 -14.76
N HIS A 131 35.42 -2.11 -15.35
CA HIS A 131 35.82 -1.96 -16.78
C HIS A 131 36.60 -3.17 -17.36
N PRO A 132 36.77 -3.38 -18.71
CA PRO A 132 37.36 -2.37 -19.63
C PRO A 132 36.98 -2.36 -21.15
N ARG A 133 37.01 -1.13 -21.68
CA ARG A 133 37.57 -0.61 -22.96
C ARG A 133 37.95 -1.58 -24.11
N ARG A 134 37.40 -1.33 -25.30
CA ARG A 134 38.12 -1.39 -26.59
C ARG A 134 37.75 -0.19 -27.47
N ASP A 135 38.78 0.47 -27.98
CA ASP A 135 38.75 1.61 -28.89
C ASP A 135 38.78 1.15 -30.38
N HIS A 136 38.43 2.11 -31.28
CA HIS A 136 38.71 2.25 -32.74
C HIS A 136 37.60 1.93 -33.78
N PRO A 137 37.54 2.64 -34.95
CA PRO A 137 37.17 4.06 -35.18
C PRO A 137 36.09 4.17 -36.33
N PRO A 138 35.75 5.35 -36.92
CA PRO A 138 34.47 5.56 -37.63
C PRO A 138 34.52 5.22 -39.14
N ALA A 139 33.37 4.84 -39.70
CA ALA A 139 33.12 4.83 -41.14
C ALA A 139 31.68 5.33 -41.43
N ASP A 140 31.62 6.36 -42.27
CA ASP A 140 30.41 6.99 -42.83
C ASP A 140 29.79 6.16 -43.98
N PRO A 141 28.59 6.53 -44.50
CA PRO A 141 27.47 5.61 -44.76
C PRO A 141 27.30 5.16 -46.23
N PRO A 142 26.25 4.35 -46.51
CA PRO A 142 25.33 4.80 -47.55
C PRO A 142 23.84 4.73 -47.18
N ALA A 143 23.11 5.60 -47.86
CA ALA A 143 21.69 5.89 -47.78
C ALA A 143 20.77 4.73 -48.22
N GLY A 144 19.55 4.70 -47.68
CA GLY A 144 18.43 4.03 -48.33
C GLY A 144 17.24 3.63 -47.45
N LEU A 145 16.28 4.56 -47.32
CA LEU A 145 14.82 4.34 -47.29
C LEU A 145 14.11 3.72 -46.05
N ALA A 146 13.29 4.58 -45.44
CA ALA A 146 11.91 4.36 -44.92
C ALA A 146 11.68 3.87 -43.46
N PRO A 147 10.54 4.24 -42.84
CA PRO A 147 10.48 4.69 -41.45
C PRO A 147 9.97 3.64 -40.47
N GLY A 148 10.75 3.37 -39.42
CA GLY A 148 10.30 2.66 -38.23
C GLY A 148 9.95 3.64 -37.13
N GLY A 149 8.66 3.89 -36.91
CA GLY A 149 8.17 4.60 -35.73
C GLY A 149 8.40 3.77 -34.47
N GLY A 150 9.56 3.91 -33.86
CA GLY A 150 9.82 3.47 -32.49
C GLY A 150 9.44 4.60 -31.54
N ALA A 151 8.16 4.66 -31.15
CA ALA A 151 7.77 5.43 -29.99
C ALA A 151 8.38 4.77 -28.74
N PRO A 152 9.11 5.50 -27.88
CA PRO A 152 9.49 4.98 -26.58
C PRO A 152 8.24 4.77 -25.74
N GLU A 153 8.11 3.57 -25.20
CA GLU A 153 7.07 3.13 -24.29
C GLU A 153 6.90 4.15 -23.15
N THR A 154 5.88 4.98 -23.29
CA THR A 154 5.38 5.84 -22.23
C THR A 154 4.36 4.99 -21.48
N GLY A 155 4.77 4.34 -20.40
CA GLY A 155 3.93 3.40 -19.67
C GLY A 155 4.25 3.33 -18.18
N ALA A 156 3.31 3.83 -17.39
CA ALA A 156 3.15 3.61 -15.95
C ALA A 156 4.20 4.25 -15.02
N GLY A 157 4.01 5.54 -14.74
CA GLY A 157 4.33 6.09 -13.42
C GLY A 157 3.40 5.45 -12.38
N GLY A 158 3.69 4.21 -11.98
CA GLY A 158 3.04 3.56 -10.86
C GLY A 158 3.51 4.21 -9.58
N GLU A 159 2.66 5.02 -8.95
CA GLU A 159 2.88 5.43 -7.56
C GLU A 159 2.96 4.15 -6.73
N LEU A 160 4.16 3.85 -6.20
CA LEU A 160 4.38 2.63 -5.44
C LEU A 160 3.52 2.69 -4.17
N PRO A 161 2.89 1.57 -3.78
CA PRO A 161 2.14 1.52 -2.53
C PRO A 161 3.07 1.92 -1.38
N LEU A 162 2.63 2.89 -0.60
CA LEU A 162 3.43 3.49 0.47
C LEU A 162 3.66 2.50 1.61
N VAL A 163 2.78 1.51 1.76
CA VAL A 163 2.82 0.50 2.82
C VAL A 163 2.55 -0.88 2.25
N THR A 164 3.32 -1.89 2.67
CA THR A 164 3.04 -3.31 2.42
C THR A 164 2.61 -3.97 3.71
N ILE A 165 1.53 -4.76 3.66
CA ILE A 165 0.92 -5.47 4.78
C ILE A 165 0.84 -6.93 4.38
N GLY A 166 1.38 -7.83 5.21
CA GLY A 166 1.62 -9.22 4.81
C GLY A 166 3.03 -9.71 5.17
N PRO A 167 3.31 -11.01 4.98
CA PRO A 167 4.61 -11.57 5.25
C PRO A 167 5.66 -10.96 4.31
N GLY A 168 6.85 -10.70 4.88
CA GLY A 168 8.03 -10.35 4.09
C GLY A 168 8.53 -11.51 3.22
N GLN A 169 9.37 -11.22 2.23
CA GLN A 169 9.81 -12.24 1.27
C GLN A 169 10.70 -13.35 1.89
N ASP A 170 11.42 -13.04 2.96
CA ASP A 170 12.44 -13.93 3.54
C ASP A 170 12.16 -14.31 5.01
N GLY A 171 11.00 -13.94 5.55
CA GLY A 171 10.63 -14.19 6.95
C GLY A 171 9.94 -15.53 7.15
N ALA A 172 10.17 -16.17 8.30
CA ALA A 172 9.35 -17.32 8.70
C ALA A 172 7.90 -16.87 8.94
N THR A 173 6.94 -17.57 8.34
CA THR A 173 5.50 -17.26 8.50
C THR A 173 5.11 -17.15 9.98
N ALA A 174 5.60 -18.06 10.82
CA ALA A 174 5.27 -18.07 12.25
C ALA A 174 5.69 -16.77 12.97
N ASP A 175 6.87 -16.23 12.65
CA ASP A 175 7.36 -14.98 13.24
C ASP A 175 6.50 -13.79 12.80
N TYR A 176 6.11 -13.79 11.52
CA TYR A 176 5.18 -12.80 10.99
C TYR A 176 3.81 -12.85 11.69
N LEU A 177 3.23 -14.06 11.87
CA LEU A 177 1.95 -14.23 12.55
C LEU A 177 2.01 -13.71 14.00
N ALA A 178 3.10 -14.00 14.72
CA ALA A 178 3.31 -13.52 16.08
C ALA A 178 3.47 -11.99 16.14
N ALA A 179 4.22 -11.40 15.20
CA ALA A 179 4.41 -9.95 15.11
C ALA A 179 3.09 -9.21 14.78
N ALA A 180 2.27 -9.74 13.87
CA ALA A 180 0.97 -9.17 13.54
C ALA A 180 0.02 -9.16 14.75
N ASP A 181 0.01 -10.25 15.53
CA ASP A 181 -0.83 -10.38 16.73
C ASP A 181 -0.43 -9.38 17.84
N LEU A 182 0.88 -9.20 18.05
CA LEU A 182 1.42 -8.21 18.98
C LEU A 182 1.07 -6.78 18.54
N THR A 183 1.21 -6.47 17.25
CA THR A 183 0.86 -5.15 16.68
C THR A 183 -0.63 -4.85 16.87
N LEU A 184 -1.51 -5.80 16.51
CA LEU A 184 -2.96 -5.64 16.67
C LEU A 184 -3.33 -5.43 18.15
N THR A 185 -2.78 -6.25 19.05
CA THR A 185 -3.07 -6.15 20.48
C THR A 185 -2.59 -4.83 21.07
N GLY A 186 -1.39 -4.37 20.68
CA GLY A 186 -0.85 -3.07 21.11
C GLY A 186 -1.73 -1.90 20.65
N LEU A 187 -2.09 -1.86 19.37
CA LEU A 187 -2.95 -0.81 18.82
C LEU A 187 -4.36 -0.82 19.43
N ALA A 188 -4.93 -2.01 19.67
CA ALA A 188 -6.24 -2.14 20.31
C ALA A 188 -6.22 -1.71 21.78
N ALA A 189 -5.11 -1.94 22.49
CA ALA A 189 -4.94 -1.45 23.87
C ALA A 189 -4.82 0.07 23.94
N ASP A 190 -4.11 0.69 22.99
CA ASP A 190 -3.89 2.13 22.93
C ASP A 190 -5.13 2.90 22.42
N ALA A 191 -5.82 2.36 21.41
CA ALA A 191 -6.95 2.99 20.74
C ALA A 191 -8.00 1.96 20.26
N PRO A 192 -8.83 1.40 21.16
CA PRO A 192 -9.75 0.30 20.84
C PRO A 192 -10.81 0.65 19.79
N THR A 193 -11.15 1.94 19.68
CA THR A 193 -12.15 2.45 18.72
C THR A 193 -11.53 3.01 17.45
N ALA A 194 -10.20 2.95 17.28
CA ALA A 194 -9.55 3.36 16.05
C ALA A 194 -10.01 2.46 14.90
N ASP A 195 -10.50 3.06 13.83
CA ASP A 195 -10.94 2.33 12.64
C ASP A 195 -9.71 1.98 11.80
N LEU A 196 -9.36 0.70 11.78
CA LEU A 196 -8.14 0.19 11.14
C LEU A 196 -8.49 -0.58 9.88
N LEU A 197 -7.61 -0.47 8.89
CA LEU A 197 -7.61 -1.32 7.70
C LEU A 197 -6.79 -2.56 8.00
N ALA A 198 -7.28 -3.75 7.68
CA ALA A 198 -6.61 -5.00 8.01
C ALA A 198 -6.78 -6.04 6.92
N VAL A 199 -5.74 -6.85 6.68
CA VAL A 199 -5.88 -8.10 5.92
C VAL A 199 -6.15 -9.24 6.90
N VAL A 200 -7.22 -9.97 6.64
CA VAL A 200 -7.67 -11.13 7.40
C VAL A 200 -7.37 -12.36 6.56
N SER A 201 -6.39 -13.15 6.97
CA SER A 201 -6.06 -14.42 6.32
C SER A 201 -6.71 -15.58 7.07
N LEU A 202 -7.31 -16.51 6.33
CA LEU A 202 -8.06 -17.63 6.90
C LEU A 202 -7.19 -18.88 7.06
N THR A 203 -7.62 -19.78 7.95
CA THR A 203 -6.97 -21.09 8.15
C THR A 203 -7.26 -22.06 7.00
N GLY A 204 -8.28 -21.80 6.19
CA GLY A 204 -8.70 -22.65 5.08
C GLY A 204 -9.40 -21.86 3.98
N TYR A 205 -9.61 -22.51 2.85
CA TYR A 205 -10.38 -21.95 1.74
C TYR A 205 -11.89 -21.99 2.06
N ARG A 206 -12.63 -20.98 1.59
CA ARG A 206 -14.06 -20.78 1.84
C ARG A 206 -14.82 -20.48 0.57
N GLU A 207 -16.09 -20.88 0.57
CA GLU A 207 -17.04 -20.47 -0.45
C GLU A 207 -17.43 -18.99 -0.24
N PRO A 208 -17.90 -18.29 -1.30
CA PRO A 208 -18.32 -16.90 -1.18
C PRO A 208 -19.33 -16.66 -0.05
N LEU A 209 -20.37 -17.49 0.03
CA LEU A 209 -21.45 -17.30 1.02
C LEU A 209 -20.96 -17.45 2.47
N ASP A 210 -20.04 -18.38 2.71
CA ASP A 210 -19.46 -18.61 4.03
C ASP A 210 -18.60 -17.41 4.48
N LEU A 211 -17.77 -16.88 3.57
CA LEU A 211 -16.94 -15.71 3.86
C LEU A 211 -17.81 -14.50 4.22
N TYR A 212 -18.88 -14.25 3.46
CA TYR A 212 -19.81 -13.15 3.75
C TYR A 212 -20.52 -13.33 5.08
N SER A 213 -20.95 -14.55 5.39
CA SER A 213 -21.65 -14.85 6.65
C SER A 213 -20.75 -14.57 7.87
N MET A 214 -19.46 -14.90 7.75
CA MET A 214 -18.43 -14.65 8.77
C MET A 214 -18.12 -13.15 8.92
N LEU A 215 -17.94 -12.46 7.79
CA LEU A 215 -17.50 -11.05 7.78
C LEU A 215 -18.66 -10.04 7.75
N ARG A 216 -19.92 -10.45 7.94
CA ARG A 216 -21.10 -9.58 7.82
C ARG A 216 -21.09 -8.33 8.72
N LEU A 217 -20.31 -8.36 9.81
CA LEU A 217 -20.18 -7.26 10.76
C LEU A 217 -18.98 -6.34 10.45
N TYR A 218 -18.24 -6.62 9.39
CA TYR A 218 -17.03 -5.93 8.99
C TYR A 218 -17.23 -5.30 7.61
N ARG A 219 -16.62 -4.13 7.37
CA ARG A 219 -16.64 -3.51 6.04
C ARG A 219 -15.57 -4.18 5.19
N VAL A 220 -15.95 -5.16 4.39
CA VAL A 220 -15.06 -5.82 3.43
C VAL A 220 -14.84 -4.89 2.24
N THR A 221 -13.58 -4.62 1.89
CA THR A 221 -13.21 -3.74 0.76
C THR A 221 -12.53 -4.50 -0.37
N GLN A 222 -11.88 -5.63 -0.07
CA GLN A 222 -11.24 -6.49 -1.05
C GLN A 222 -11.28 -7.95 -0.59
N VAL A 223 -11.20 -8.89 -1.52
CA VAL A 223 -11.01 -10.32 -1.23
C VAL A 223 -9.88 -10.91 -2.06
N PHE A 224 -9.31 -11.99 -1.54
CA PHE A 224 -8.32 -12.81 -2.22
C PHE A 224 -8.81 -14.24 -2.36
N PHE A 225 -8.64 -14.79 -3.56
CA PHE A 225 -9.02 -16.15 -3.87
C PHE A 225 -7.97 -16.81 -4.76
N ALA A 226 -7.83 -18.12 -4.60
CA ALA A 226 -6.98 -18.97 -5.41
C ALA A 226 -7.65 -20.34 -5.50
N VAL A 227 -7.57 -20.97 -6.67
CA VAL A 227 -7.99 -22.36 -6.78
C VAL A 227 -6.96 -23.21 -6.02
N PRO A 228 -7.35 -24.06 -5.06
CA PRO A 228 -6.39 -24.87 -4.32
C PRO A 228 -5.46 -25.65 -5.26
N GLY A 229 -4.16 -25.42 -5.13
CA GLY A 229 -3.13 -26.03 -5.98
C GLY A 229 -2.78 -25.26 -7.27
N SER A 230 -3.50 -24.19 -7.65
CA SER A 230 -3.21 -23.44 -8.88
C SER A 230 -2.04 -22.46 -8.77
N GLY A 231 -1.55 -22.17 -7.56
CA GLY A 231 -0.42 -21.26 -7.31
C GLY A 231 -0.71 -19.77 -7.55
N GLU A 232 -1.62 -19.47 -8.47
CA GLU A 232 -2.06 -18.12 -8.83
C GLU A 232 -3.07 -17.57 -7.80
N VAL A 233 -2.84 -16.34 -7.34
CA VAL A 233 -3.72 -15.61 -6.43
C VAL A 233 -4.39 -14.48 -7.18
N TYR A 234 -5.71 -14.42 -7.06
CA TYR A 234 -6.54 -13.36 -7.60
C TYR A 234 -7.00 -12.43 -6.48
N GLN A 235 -7.26 -11.17 -6.86
CA GLN A 235 -7.81 -10.15 -5.99
C GLN A 235 -9.02 -9.49 -6.66
N ALA A 236 -10.00 -9.08 -5.85
CA ALA A 236 -11.16 -8.32 -6.28
C ALA A 236 -11.54 -7.26 -5.25
N SER A 237 -11.84 -6.05 -5.72
CA SER A 237 -12.41 -4.98 -4.90
C SER A 237 -13.91 -5.17 -4.73
N ILE A 238 -14.41 -4.97 -3.51
CA ILE A 238 -15.79 -5.28 -3.12
C ILE A 238 -16.53 -4.01 -2.71
N HIS A 239 -17.62 -3.74 -3.40
CA HIS A 239 -18.62 -2.73 -3.06
C HIS A 239 -19.93 -3.41 -2.65
N ASP A 240 -20.27 -4.53 -3.30
CA ASP A 240 -21.42 -5.36 -3.00
C ASP A 240 -21.09 -6.88 -3.02
N PRO A 241 -21.97 -7.73 -2.45
CA PRO A 241 -21.72 -9.17 -2.44
C PRO A 241 -21.70 -9.86 -3.82
N GLU A 242 -22.27 -9.27 -4.87
CA GLU A 242 -22.27 -9.82 -6.22
C GLU A 242 -20.94 -9.56 -6.96
N ASP A 243 -20.15 -8.59 -6.51
CA ASP A 243 -18.80 -8.31 -7.03
C ASP A 243 -17.88 -9.55 -6.95
N VAL A 244 -18.01 -10.38 -5.90
CA VAL A 244 -17.19 -11.62 -5.80
C VAL A 244 -17.57 -12.62 -6.89
N LYS A 245 -18.86 -12.81 -7.15
CA LYS A 245 -19.30 -13.72 -8.22
C LYS A 245 -18.84 -13.19 -9.58
N THR A 246 -18.99 -11.89 -9.79
CA THR A 246 -18.52 -11.20 -11.00
C THR A 246 -17.01 -11.41 -11.20
N ALA A 247 -16.21 -11.31 -10.13
CA ALA A 247 -14.78 -11.58 -10.18
C ALA A 247 -14.46 -13.04 -10.49
N PHE A 248 -15.19 -13.99 -9.90
CA PHE A 248 -15.04 -15.43 -10.21
C PHE A 248 -15.36 -15.71 -11.67
N ASP A 249 -16.47 -15.18 -12.20
CA ASP A 249 -16.88 -15.37 -13.59
C ASP A 249 -15.88 -14.76 -14.58
N ALA A 250 -15.34 -13.59 -14.26
CA ALA A 250 -14.29 -12.95 -15.05
C ALA A 250 -13.01 -13.82 -15.11
N ARG A 251 -12.58 -14.36 -13.95
CA ARG A 251 -11.40 -15.25 -13.90
C ARG A 251 -11.67 -16.59 -14.57
N ALA A 252 -12.85 -17.17 -14.42
CA ALA A 252 -13.25 -18.38 -15.12
C ALA A 252 -13.22 -18.19 -16.65
N THR A 253 -13.67 -17.04 -17.13
CA THR A 253 -13.63 -16.69 -18.56
C THR A 253 -12.19 -16.58 -19.06
N ALA A 254 -11.32 -15.92 -18.28
CA ALA A 254 -9.89 -15.80 -18.61
C ALA A 254 -9.18 -17.17 -18.63
N ALA A 255 -9.45 -18.03 -17.64
CA ALA A 255 -8.91 -19.39 -17.58
C ALA A 255 -9.38 -20.26 -18.76
N ALA A 256 -10.65 -20.13 -19.15
CA ALA A 256 -11.17 -20.81 -20.33
C ALA A 256 -10.51 -20.33 -21.63
N ALA A 257 -10.27 -19.02 -21.76
CA ALA A 257 -9.54 -18.47 -22.90
C ALA A 257 -8.09 -19.02 -22.94
N ARG A 258 -7.40 -19.06 -21.78
CA ARG A 258 -6.08 -19.70 -21.65
C ARG A 258 -6.09 -21.15 -22.13
N ALA A 259 -7.10 -21.92 -21.71
CA ALA A 259 -7.24 -23.32 -22.12
C ALA A 259 -7.40 -23.51 -23.64
N VAL A 260 -8.07 -22.58 -24.33
CA VAL A 260 -8.23 -22.61 -25.80
C VAL A 260 -6.91 -22.28 -26.49
N SER A 261 -6.14 -21.34 -25.95
CA SER A 261 -4.85 -20.92 -26.52
C SER A 261 -3.65 -21.82 -26.16
N ALA A 262 -3.82 -22.73 -25.20
CA ALA A 262 -2.72 -23.57 -24.71
C ALA A 262 -2.24 -24.56 -25.78
N VAL A 263 -0.91 -24.63 -25.95
CA VAL A 263 -0.25 -25.52 -26.93
C VAL A 263 -0.07 -26.93 -26.37
N ASP A 264 0.18 -27.05 -25.07
CA ASP A 264 0.36 -28.33 -24.39
C ASP A 264 -0.90 -28.80 -23.64
N ALA A 265 -1.09 -30.11 -23.58
CA ALA A 265 -2.27 -30.73 -22.99
C ALA A 265 -2.38 -30.52 -21.47
N ALA A 266 -1.25 -30.38 -20.77
CA ALA A 266 -1.24 -30.21 -19.32
C ALA A 266 -1.76 -28.82 -18.92
N THR A 267 -1.25 -27.76 -19.55
CA THR A 267 -1.72 -26.38 -19.39
C THR A 267 -3.18 -26.22 -19.83
N GLN A 268 -3.57 -26.89 -20.92
CA GLN A 268 -4.96 -26.90 -21.35
C GLN A 268 -5.86 -27.54 -20.28
N ALA A 269 -5.49 -28.71 -19.76
CA ALA A 269 -6.27 -29.42 -18.76
C ALA A 269 -6.36 -28.64 -17.44
N SER A 270 -5.24 -28.08 -16.95
CA SER A 270 -5.22 -27.30 -15.72
C SER A 270 -6.06 -26.02 -15.85
N SER A 271 -5.96 -25.31 -16.98
CA SER A 271 -6.75 -24.10 -17.22
C SER A 271 -8.26 -24.39 -17.37
N ARG A 272 -8.64 -25.54 -17.94
CA ARG A 272 -10.06 -25.99 -17.95
C ARG A 272 -10.56 -26.29 -16.55
N ALA A 273 -9.81 -27.06 -15.77
CA ALA A 273 -10.18 -27.41 -14.40
C ALA A 273 -10.33 -26.16 -13.52
N GLU A 274 -9.43 -25.19 -13.66
CA GLU A 274 -9.51 -23.90 -12.98
C GLU A 274 -10.76 -23.12 -13.39
N ALA A 275 -11.06 -23.03 -14.70
CA ALA A 275 -12.26 -22.38 -15.20
C ALA A 275 -13.54 -23.01 -14.64
N ASP A 276 -13.62 -24.34 -14.62
CA ASP A 276 -14.79 -25.07 -14.13
C ASP A 276 -14.96 -24.90 -12.60
N ALA A 277 -13.86 -24.93 -11.83
CA ALA A 277 -13.89 -24.65 -10.40
C ALA A 277 -14.41 -23.23 -10.10
N LEU A 278 -13.94 -22.22 -10.84
CA LEU A 278 -14.35 -20.84 -10.65
C LEU A 278 -15.83 -20.61 -11.05
N ARG A 279 -16.33 -21.22 -12.14
CA ARG A 279 -17.77 -21.17 -12.49
C ARG A 279 -18.65 -21.87 -11.46
N GLY A 280 -18.12 -22.90 -10.81
CA GLY A 280 -18.79 -23.58 -9.71
C GLY A 280 -18.78 -22.80 -8.40
N TYR A 281 -18.20 -21.59 -8.36
CA TYR A 281 -18.00 -20.80 -7.14
C TYR A 281 -17.34 -21.60 -6.02
N CYS A 282 -16.26 -22.32 -6.38
CA CYS A 282 -15.51 -23.18 -5.47
C CYS A 282 -15.14 -22.50 -4.13
N ALA A 283 -14.88 -23.35 -3.13
CA ALA A 283 -14.24 -22.92 -1.88
C ALA A 283 -12.79 -22.50 -2.16
N CYS A 284 -12.62 -21.25 -2.57
CA CYS A 284 -11.39 -20.71 -3.14
C CYS A 284 -10.99 -19.36 -2.51
N LEU A 285 -11.86 -18.74 -1.72
CA LEU A 285 -11.53 -17.52 -0.97
C LEU A 285 -10.70 -17.88 0.26
N PHE A 286 -9.65 -17.14 0.54
CA PHE A 286 -8.80 -17.43 1.69
C PHE A 286 -8.36 -16.18 2.47
N ALA A 287 -8.66 -14.99 1.99
CA ALA A 287 -8.44 -13.77 2.73
C ALA A 287 -9.38 -12.64 2.30
N ALA A 288 -9.52 -11.64 3.16
CA ALA A 288 -10.27 -10.43 2.89
C ALA A 288 -9.56 -9.21 3.49
N VAL A 289 -9.69 -8.06 2.86
CA VAL A 289 -9.34 -6.77 3.47
C VAL A 289 -10.61 -6.19 4.09
N VAL A 290 -10.51 -5.84 5.38
CA VAL A 290 -11.62 -5.29 6.15
C VAL A 290 -11.25 -3.97 6.80
N ARG A 291 -12.26 -3.15 7.07
CA ARG A 291 -12.15 -1.96 7.90
C ARG A 291 -13.08 -2.08 9.10
N ALA A 292 -12.53 -1.96 10.31
CA ALA A 292 -13.28 -2.06 11.56
C ALA A 292 -12.50 -1.47 12.75
N PRO A 293 -13.18 -1.21 13.89
CA PRO A 293 -12.52 -0.82 15.13
C PRO A 293 -11.50 -1.87 15.60
N ALA A 294 -10.34 -1.42 16.11
CA ALA A 294 -9.25 -2.29 16.58
C ALA A 294 -9.72 -3.38 17.56
N GLY A 295 -10.60 -3.03 18.52
CA GLY A 295 -11.16 -4.02 19.45
C GLY A 295 -11.99 -5.12 18.77
N ARG A 296 -12.73 -4.78 17.69
CA ARG A 296 -13.51 -5.76 16.90
C ARG A 296 -12.62 -6.66 16.04
N LEU A 297 -11.44 -6.16 15.63
CA LEU A 297 -10.43 -6.94 14.94
C LEU A 297 -9.73 -7.93 15.88
N VAL A 298 -9.51 -7.56 17.14
CA VAL A 298 -9.07 -8.49 18.18
C VAL A 298 -10.10 -9.59 18.39
N GLU A 299 -11.39 -9.27 18.48
CA GLU A 299 -12.44 -10.31 18.55
C GLU A 299 -12.43 -11.24 17.33
N LEU A 300 -12.28 -10.69 16.12
CA LEU A 300 -12.18 -11.48 14.89
C LEU A 300 -10.99 -12.44 14.92
N ARG A 301 -9.85 -12.00 15.46
CA ARG A 301 -8.64 -12.81 15.60
C ARG A 301 -8.83 -14.05 16.48
N HIS A 302 -9.80 -14.04 17.40
CA HIS A 302 -10.12 -15.18 18.25
C HIS A 302 -11.00 -16.23 17.55
N ASP A 303 -11.53 -15.94 16.36
CA ASP A 303 -12.24 -16.94 15.57
C ASP A 303 -11.26 -18.03 15.08
N PRO A 304 -11.53 -19.33 15.31
CA PRO A 304 -10.62 -20.42 14.93
C PRO A 304 -10.44 -20.56 13.41
N THR A 305 -11.31 -19.95 12.61
CA THR A 305 -11.22 -19.92 11.16
C THR A 305 -10.28 -18.82 10.64
N VAL A 306 -9.86 -17.90 11.52
CA VAL A 306 -8.95 -16.81 11.21
C VAL A 306 -7.53 -17.19 11.62
N ARG A 307 -6.62 -17.16 10.65
CA ARG A 307 -5.20 -17.46 10.87
C ARG A 307 -4.45 -16.24 11.40
N VAL A 308 -4.68 -15.08 10.79
CA VAL A 308 -4.07 -13.80 11.19
C VAL A 308 -4.93 -12.63 10.76
N VAL A 309 -4.87 -11.57 11.57
CA VAL A 309 -5.36 -10.24 11.24
C VAL A 309 -4.15 -9.31 11.31
N ASP A 310 -3.68 -8.86 10.15
CA ASP A 310 -2.55 -7.93 10.05
C ASP A 310 -3.06 -6.53 9.71
N VAL A 311 -2.78 -5.59 10.59
CA VAL A 311 -3.36 -4.23 10.56
C VAL A 311 -2.40 -3.24 9.91
N ALA A 312 -2.95 -2.39 9.07
CA ALA A 312 -2.25 -1.25 8.54
C ALA A 312 -1.95 -0.23 9.65
N PRO A 313 -0.93 0.62 9.49
CA PRO A 313 -0.77 1.81 10.31
C PRO A 313 -2.05 2.66 10.33
N PRO A 314 -2.41 3.30 11.47
CA PRO A 314 -3.57 4.17 11.56
C PRO A 314 -3.56 5.25 10.47
N GLY A 315 -4.72 5.51 9.85
CA GLY A 315 -4.86 6.48 8.76
C GLY A 315 -4.49 5.96 7.36
N THR A 316 -4.14 4.68 7.23
CA THR A 316 -3.89 4.07 5.91
C THR A 316 -5.17 3.92 5.10
N TYR A 317 -5.10 4.33 3.83
CA TYR A 317 -6.15 4.16 2.83
C TYR A 317 -5.87 2.93 1.96
N GLU A 318 -6.93 2.35 1.39
CA GLU A 318 -6.89 1.10 0.63
C GLU A 318 -5.97 1.18 -0.60
N HIS A 319 -5.93 2.33 -1.27
CA HIS A 319 -5.11 2.55 -2.47
C HIS A 319 -3.62 2.79 -2.14
N ALA A 320 -3.29 3.13 -0.89
CA ALA A 320 -1.92 3.37 -0.45
C ALA A 320 -1.25 2.09 0.11
N ALA A 321 -1.99 0.98 0.18
CA ALA A 321 -1.55 -0.27 0.78
C ALA A 321 -1.47 -1.39 -0.26
N ARG A 322 -0.43 -2.20 -0.16
CA ARG A 322 -0.32 -3.50 -0.84
C ARG A 322 -0.52 -4.62 0.17
N PHE A 323 -1.49 -5.47 -0.08
CA PHE A 323 -1.80 -6.60 0.79
C PHE A 323 -1.23 -7.90 0.22
N ILE A 324 -0.57 -8.68 1.08
CA ILE A 324 -0.06 -10.01 0.78
C ILE A 324 -0.66 -10.94 1.85
N PRO A 325 -1.79 -11.59 1.58
CA PRO A 325 -2.38 -12.50 2.56
C PRO A 325 -1.56 -13.78 2.71
N VAL A 326 -1.64 -14.40 3.89
CA VAL A 326 -1.05 -15.72 4.15
C VAL A 326 -1.98 -16.77 3.56
N ARG A 327 -1.46 -17.63 2.68
CA ARG A 327 -2.27 -18.68 2.07
C ARG A 327 -2.48 -19.85 3.04
N PRO A 328 -3.61 -20.58 2.97
CA PRO A 328 -3.83 -21.75 3.82
C PRO A 328 -2.77 -22.86 3.66
N ASP A 329 -2.22 -23.00 2.45
CA ASP A 329 -1.19 -23.99 2.11
C ASP A 329 0.24 -23.57 2.46
N GLN A 330 0.44 -22.34 2.95
CA GLN A 330 1.74 -21.91 3.48
C GLN A 330 1.93 -22.45 4.90
N PRO A 331 3.10 -23.03 5.24
CA PRO A 331 3.41 -23.48 6.60
C PRO A 331 3.47 -22.31 7.58
#